data_AF-A0A1G0ID16-F1
#
_entry.id   AF-A0A1G0ID16-F1
#
_cell.length_a   1.000
_cell.length_b   1.000
_cell.length_c   1.000
_cell.angle_alpha   90.00
_cell.angle_beta   90.00
_cell.angle_gamma   90.00
#
_symmetry.space_group_name_H-M   'P 1'
#
loop_
_entity.id
_entity.type
_entity.pdbx_description
1 polymer ?
#
loop_
_entity_poly.entity_id
_entity_poly.type
_entity_poly.pdbx_seq_one_letter_code
_entity_poly.pdbx_strand_id
1 'polypeptide(L)'
;MTDQLNGELLTFPCEFMIKVFGHTSPDFLPAVRTIVKKHISDLTEEAFIQRPSKDNHYVALTFTVHAESKEQLDNLYRDLTASPLVLMAL
;
A
#
# COMPACT_ATOMS: atom_id res chain seq x y z
N MET A 1 -12.79 -25.04 12.31
CA MET A 1 -13.50 -24.03 11.51
C MET A 1 -13.94 -22.93 12.45
N THR A 2 -13.13 -21.88 12.57
CA THR A 2 -13.55 -20.54 13.01
C THR A 2 -12.46 -19.63 12.48
N ASP A 3 -12.83 -18.89 11.45
CA ASP A 3 -12.12 -17.76 10.89
C ASP A 3 -11.64 -16.84 12.02
N GLN A 4 -10.33 -16.87 12.31
CA GLN A 4 -9.68 -15.89 13.18
C GLN A 4 -9.22 -14.72 12.31
N LEU A 5 -10.18 -14.04 11.70
CA LEU A 5 -10.05 -12.62 11.40
C LEU A 5 -10.99 -11.93 12.37
N ASN A 6 -10.65 -12.01 13.66
CA ASN A 6 -11.20 -11.08 14.64
C ASN A 6 -10.98 -9.70 14.04
N GLY A 7 -12.07 -8.97 13.77
CA GLY A 7 -12.04 -7.52 13.61
C GLY A 7 -11.62 -6.89 14.94
N GLU A 8 -10.42 -7.24 15.41
CA GLU A 8 -9.72 -6.59 16.49
C GLU A 8 -9.82 -5.10 16.20
N LEU A 9 -10.31 -4.38 17.20
CA LEU A 9 -10.50 -2.95 17.11
C LEU A 9 -9.15 -2.34 16.72
N LEU A 10 -8.96 -2.03 15.44
CA LEU A 10 -7.84 -1.23 15.00
C LEU A 10 -7.94 0.07 15.79
N THR A 11 -7.04 0.26 16.75
CA THR A 11 -6.98 1.45 17.56
C THR A 11 -6.23 2.49 16.77
N PHE A 12 -6.96 3.48 16.27
CA PHE A 12 -6.39 4.60 15.55
C PHE A 12 -6.01 5.73 16.51
N PRO A 13 -4.93 6.49 16.23
CA PRO A 13 -4.08 6.34 15.05
C PRO A 13 -3.08 5.18 15.20
N CYS A 14 -2.73 4.54 14.08
CA CYS A 14 -1.81 3.39 14.06
C CYS A 14 -0.93 3.38 12.81
N GLU A 15 0.25 2.79 12.95
CA GLU A 15 1.16 2.60 11.83
C GLU A 15 0.89 1.25 11.16
N PHE A 16 0.73 1.27 9.83
CA PHE A 16 0.47 0.10 9.03
C PHE A 16 1.49 -0.04 7.91
N MET A 17 2.17 -1.17 7.86
CA MET A 17 3.01 -1.53 6.72
C MET A 17 2.12 -2.08 5.60
N ILE A 18 2.17 -1.43 4.44
CA ILE A 18 1.45 -1.86 3.24
C ILE A 18 2.48 -2.31 2.22
N LYS A 19 2.22 -3.45 1.59
CA LYS A 19 3.04 -3.99 0.51
C LYS A 19 2.25 -4.13 -0.77
N VAL A 20 2.66 -3.39 -1.78
CA VAL A 20 2.02 -3.34 -3.09
C VAL A 20 2.90 -4.03 -4.11
N PHE A 21 2.32 -4.90 -4.92
CA PHE A 21 2.99 -5.55 -6.04
C PHE A 21 2.44 -5.02 -7.35
N GLY A 22 3.33 -4.84 -8.32
CA GLY A 22 2.96 -4.47 -9.68
C GLY A 22 3.95 -5.00 -10.70
N HIS A 23 3.68 -4.74 -11.96
CA HIS A 23 4.65 -4.97 -13.02
C HIS A 23 5.80 -3.97 -12.90
N THR A 24 7.02 -4.42 -13.21
CA THR A 24 8.17 -3.51 -13.28
C THR A 24 7.95 -2.51 -14.39
N SER A 25 7.63 -1.27 -14.02
CA SER A 25 7.41 -0.16 -14.93
C SER A 25 7.92 1.13 -14.28
N PRO A 26 8.51 2.06 -15.06
CA PRO A 26 8.85 3.40 -14.56
C PRO A 26 7.64 4.15 -14.01
N ASP A 27 6.43 3.81 -14.46
CA ASP A 27 5.17 4.44 -14.02
C ASP A 27 4.63 3.86 -12.69
N PHE A 28 5.09 2.69 -12.26
CA PHE A 28 4.52 2.01 -11.09
C PHE A 28 4.73 2.78 -9.79
N LEU A 29 5.99 3.13 -9.48
CA LEU A 29 6.32 3.91 -8.29
C LEU A 29 5.60 5.27 -8.23
N PRO A 30 5.66 6.14 -9.25
CA PRO A 30 4.99 7.44 -9.20
C PRO A 30 3.46 7.31 -9.11
N ALA A 31 2.86 6.29 -9.75
CA ALA A 31 1.43 6.05 -9.63
C ALA A 31 1.03 5.65 -8.20
N VAL A 32 1.73 4.69 -7.58
CA VAL A 32 1.46 4.28 -6.20
C VAL A 32 1.70 5.44 -5.22
N ARG A 33 2.78 6.20 -5.41
CA ARG A 33 3.05 7.40 -4.59
C ARG A 33 1.93 8.43 -4.67
N THR A 34 1.43 8.70 -5.87
CA THR A 34 0.31 9.64 -6.08
C THR A 34 -0.93 9.19 -5.32
N ILE A 35 -1.25 7.90 -5.41
CA ILE A 35 -2.39 7.30 -4.70
C ILE A 35 -2.20 7.42 -3.18
N VAL A 36 -1.02 7.04 -2.67
CA VAL A 36 -0.76 7.07 -1.22
C VAL A 36 -0.79 8.51 -0.70
N LYS A 37 -0.18 9.48 -1.39
CA LYS A 37 -0.17 10.89 -0.98
C LYS A 37 -1.55 11.54 -0.92
N LYS A 38 -2.51 11.07 -1.74
CA LYS A 38 -3.91 11.50 -1.70
C LYS A 38 -4.59 11.17 -0.36
N HIS A 39 -4.19 10.07 0.27
CA HIS A 39 -4.75 9.60 1.55
C HIS A 39 -3.86 9.94 2.75
N ILE A 40 -2.55 9.95 2.56
CA ILE A 40 -1.53 10.10 3.60
C ILE A 40 -0.52 11.17 3.14
N SER A 41 -0.74 12.42 3.54
CA SER A 41 0.09 13.55 3.11
C SER A 41 1.48 13.58 3.77
N ASP A 42 1.65 12.89 4.91
CA ASP A 42 2.88 12.90 5.70
C ASP A 42 3.96 11.93 5.17
N LEU A 43 3.67 11.14 4.12
CA LEU A 43 4.64 10.20 3.57
C LEU A 43 5.72 10.88 2.73
N THR A 44 6.97 10.73 3.18
CA THR A 44 8.15 11.12 2.41
C THR A 44 8.47 10.09 1.33
N GLU A 45 9.19 10.50 0.29
CA GLU A 45 9.57 9.60 -0.81
C GLU A 45 10.51 8.48 -0.38
N GLU A 46 11.25 8.69 0.71
CA GLU A 46 12.21 7.77 1.30
C GLU A 46 11.54 6.64 2.08
N ALA A 47 10.27 6.81 2.48
CA ALA A 47 9.48 5.77 3.15
C ALA A 47 9.15 4.57 2.23
N PHE A 48 9.37 4.72 0.92
CA PHE A 48 9.04 3.71 -0.09
C PHE A 48 10.25 2.84 -0.43
N ILE A 49 10.18 1.57 -0.02
CA ILE A 49 11.20 0.58 -0.30
C ILE A 49 10.78 -0.24 -1.52
N GLN A 50 11.52 -0.08 -2.62
CA GLN A 50 11.34 -0.87 -3.83
C GLN A 50 12.21 -2.12 -3.81
N ARG A 51 11.61 -3.26 -4.15
CA ARG A 51 12.31 -4.51 -4.34
C ARG A 51 11.89 -5.13 -5.67
N PRO A 52 12.76 -5.11 -6.70
CA PRO A 52 12.49 -5.85 -7.92
C PRO A 52 12.47 -7.35 -7.64
N SER A 53 11.64 -8.07 -8.39
CA SER A 53 11.61 -9.53 -8.39
C SER A 53 12.85 -10.10 -9.07
N LYS A 54 13.14 -11.38 -8.79
CA LYS A 54 14.33 -12.09 -9.29
C LYS A 54 14.46 -12.04 -10.82
N ASP A 55 13.34 -12.06 -11.53
CA ASP A 55 13.26 -12.03 -13.01
C ASP A 55 12.95 -10.64 -13.56
N ASN A 56 12.90 -9.61 -12.70
CA ASN A 56 12.59 -8.23 -13.04
C ASN A 56 11.24 -7.99 -13.72
N HIS A 57 10.33 -8.98 -13.77
CA HIS A 57 8.96 -8.81 -14.29
C HIS A 57 8.00 -8.11 -13.33
N TYR A 58 8.28 -8.23 -12.03
CA TYR A 58 7.46 -7.65 -10.96
C TYR A 58 8.32 -6.83 -10.03
N VAL A 59 7.70 -5.86 -9.37
CA VAL A 59 8.31 -5.07 -8.31
C VAL A 59 7.38 -5.07 -7.10
N ALA A 60 7.96 -5.26 -5.93
CA ALA A 60 7.28 -5.05 -4.66
C ALA A 60 7.65 -3.67 -4.12
N LEU A 61 6.65 -2.91 -3.69
CA LEU A 61 6.79 -1.64 -3.01
C LEU A 61 6.28 -1.80 -1.59
N THR A 62 7.14 -1.60 -0.61
CA THR A 62 6.76 -1.62 0.80
C THR A 62 6.84 -0.21 1.34
N PHE A 63 5.82 0.24 2.06
CA PHE A 63 5.82 1.53 2.75
C PHE A 63 4.98 1.44 4.02
N THR A 64 5.34 2.22 5.04
CA THR A 64 4.57 2.31 6.29
C THR A 64 3.76 3.59 6.26
N VAL A 65 2.45 3.48 6.50
CA VAL A 65 1.53 4.63 6.58
C VAL A 65 1.05 4.84 8.01
N HIS A 66 0.83 6.10 8.37
CA HIS A 66 0.16 6.46 9.61
C HIS A 66 -1.34 6.59 9.33
N ALA A 67 -2.11 5.58 9.69
CA ALA A 67 -3.56 5.57 9.52
C ALA A 67 -4.24 6.23 10.73
N GLU A 68 -5.04 7.25 10.47
CA GLU A 68 -5.86 7.94 11.46
C GLU A 68 -7.26 7.32 11.60
N SER A 69 -7.69 6.53 10.61
CA SER A 69 -8.98 5.83 10.66
C SER A 69 -9.00 4.60 9.75
N LYS A 70 -9.94 3.68 10.04
CA LYS A 70 -10.19 2.50 9.20
C LYS A 70 -10.64 2.90 7.80
N GLU A 71 -11.46 3.94 7.71
CA GLU A 71 -11.97 4.45 6.43
C GLU A 71 -10.83 4.96 5.54
N GLN A 72 -9.83 5.63 6.11
CA GLN A 72 -8.63 6.07 5.37
C GLN A 72 -7.85 4.88 4.78
N LEU A 73 -7.65 3.81 5.56
CA LEU A 73 -7.02 2.59 5.05
C LEU A 73 -7.86 1.92 3.96
N ASP A 74 -9.17 1.77 4.16
CA ASP A 74 -10.06 1.16 3.18
C ASP A 74 -10.06 1.94 1.85
N ASN A 75 -10.14 3.27 1.94
CA ASN A 75 -10.06 4.16 0.79
C ASN A 75 -8.71 4.04 0.07
N LEU A 76 -7.61 3.92 0.81
CA LEU A 76 -6.29 3.70 0.25
C LEU A 76 -6.20 2.35 -0.48
N TYR A 77 -6.61 1.24 0.15
CA TYR A 77 -6.64 -0.08 -0.47
C TYR A 77 -7.53 -0.10 -1.72
N ARG A 78 -8.66 0.60 -1.70
CA ARG A 78 -9.56 0.71 -2.84
C ARG A 78 -8.93 1.47 -4.02
N ASP A 79 -8.31 2.63 -3.79
CA ASP A 79 -7.61 3.37 -4.86
C ASP A 79 -6.39 2.56 -5.38
N LEU A 80 -5.66 1.87 -4.50
CA LEU A 80 -4.53 1.02 -4.89
C LEU A 80 -5.00 -0.13 -5.80
N THR A 81 -6.03 -0.87 -5.40
CA THR A 81 -6.56 -2.01 -6.17
C THR A 81 -7.31 -1.60 -7.43
N ALA A 82 -7.82 -0.37 -7.51
CA ALA A 82 -8.38 0.20 -8.73
C ALA A 82 -7.33 0.59 -9.77
N SER A 83 -6.05 0.71 -9.38
CA SER A 83 -4.98 1.07 -10.30
C SER A 83 -4.60 -0.12 -11.19
N PRO A 84 -4.58 0.04 -12.53
CA PRO A 84 -4.18 -1.05 -13.44
C PRO A 84 -2.71 -1.45 -13.33
N LEU A 85 -1.90 -0.61 -12.66
CA LEU A 85 -0.47 -0.87 -12.42
C LEU A 85 -0.24 -1.71 -11.16
N VAL A 86 -1.25 -1.85 -10.30
CA VAL A 86 -1.20 -2.63 -9.06
C VAL A 86 -1.84 -3.98 -9.31
N LEU A 87 -1.09 -5.04 -9.00
CA LEU A 87 -1.57 -6.42 -9.09
C LEU A 87 -2.15 -6.89 -7.76
N MET A 88 -1.55 -6.46 -6.65
CA MET A 88 -1.95 -6.88 -5.31
C MET A 88 -1.47 -5.88 -4.27
N ALA A 89 -2.26 -5.65 -3.22
CA ALA A 89 -1.87 -4.93 -2.01
C ALA A 89 -2.13 -5.82 -0.79
N LEU A 90 -1.21 -5.80 0.18
CA LEU A 90 -1.21 -6.60 1.41
C LEU A 90 -0.87 -5.74 2.62
#